data_AF-A0A1W9TJ20-F1
#
_entry.id   AF-A0A1W9TJ20-F1
#
_cell.length_a   1.000
_cell.length_b   1.000
_cell.length_c   1.000
_cell.angle_alpha   90.00
_cell.angle_beta   90.00
_cell.angle_gamma   90.00
#
_symmetry.space_group_name_H-M   'P 1'
#
loop_
_entity.id
_entity.type
_entity.pdbx_description
1 polymer ?
#
loop_
_entity_poly.entity_id
_entity_poly.type
_entity_poly.pdbx_seq_one_letter_code
_entity_poly.pdbx_strand_id
1 'polypeptide(L)'
;MRSRVEALVLETIEQVREAVSRQAPGVAIFDTAGCFKGEINHLENLCGTLAKTAVILVGDGAVLERFEASATENELRLSNPLDPELIAEKVGALLSLKMEEKPSEDGSLEKDLKGFLRLQ
;
A
#
# COMPACT_ATOMS: atom_id res chain seq x y z
N MET A 1 9.73 9.90 18.48
CA MET A 1 9.56 8.42 18.48
C MET A 1 10.07 7.91 17.14
N ARG A 2 11.06 7.00 17.12
CA ARG A 2 11.46 6.34 15.86
C ARG A 2 10.37 5.32 15.53
N SER A 3 9.55 5.59 14.51
CA SER A 3 8.66 4.57 13.95
C SER A 3 9.53 3.41 13.48
N ARG A 4 9.31 2.21 14.02
CA ARG A 4 10.00 1.01 13.55
C ARG A 4 9.25 0.52 12.32
N VAL A 5 9.82 0.72 11.15
CA VAL A 5 9.34 0.11 9.92
C VAL A 5 9.92 -1.30 9.86
N GLU A 6 9.04 -2.31 9.86
CA GLU A 6 9.43 -3.69 9.55
C GLU A 6 9.29 -3.89 8.04
N ALA A 7 10.35 -4.39 7.41
CA ALA A 7 10.40 -4.62 5.98
C ALA A 7 10.64 -6.09 5.68
N LEU A 8 9.87 -6.63 4.72
CA LEU A 8 10.06 -7.96 4.17
C LEU A 8 10.42 -7.82 2.69
N VAL A 9 11.54 -8.40 2.29
CA VAL A 9 11.94 -8.48 0.89
C VAL A 9 11.51 -9.82 0.33
N LEU A 10 10.84 -9.78 -0.81
CA LEU A 10 10.37 -10.96 -1.54
C LEU A 10 10.97 -10.92 -2.94
N GLU A 11 11.44 -12.07 -3.42
CA GLU A 11 12.12 -12.16 -4.72
C GLU A 11 11.17 -12.57 -5.85
N THR A 12 9.99 -13.08 -5.52
CA THR A 12 9.03 -13.61 -6.51
C THR A 12 7.61 -13.15 -6.23
N ILE A 13 6.85 -12.91 -7.30
CA ILE A 13 5.43 -12.51 -7.25
C ILE A 13 4.57 -13.55 -6.50
N GLU A 14 4.91 -14.85 -6.62
CA GLU A 14 4.17 -15.94 -5.98
C GLU A 14 4.15 -15.81 -4.45
N GLN A 15 5.28 -15.40 -3.85
CA GLN A 15 5.42 -15.19 -2.40
C GLN A 15 4.58 -14.00 -1.91
N VAL A 16 4.30 -13.03 -2.78
CA VAL A 16 3.65 -11.78 -2.39
C VAL A 16 2.23 -12.02 -1.88
N ARG A 17 1.46 -12.88 -2.53
CA ARG A 17 0.06 -13.11 -2.13
C ARG A 17 -0.03 -13.70 -0.71
N GLU A 18 0.84 -14.66 -0.40
CA GLU A 18 0.91 -15.29 0.91
C GLU A 18 1.41 -14.30 1.97
N ALA A 19 2.46 -13.54 1.66
CA ALA A 19 3.03 -12.55 2.57
C ALA A 19 2.05 -11.41 2.88
N VAL A 20 1.38 -10.87 1.87
CA VAL A 20 0.34 -9.84 2.04
C VAL A 20 -0.79 -10.37 2.91
N SER A 21 -1.28 -11.58 2.63
CA SER A 21 -2.38 -12.16 3.40
C SER A 21 -2.02 -12.40 4.88
N ARG A 22 -0.75 -12.72 5.17
CA ARG A 22 -0.29 -12.99 6.54
C ARG A 22 0.08 -11.73 7.31
N GLN A 23 0.70 -10.77 6.65
CA GLN A 23 1.30 -9.60 7.31
C GLN A 23 0.47 -8.32 7.16
N ALA A 24 -0.47 -8.29 6.21
CA ALA A 24 -1.31 -7.13 5.91
C ALA A 24 -0.51 -5.81 5.84
N PRO A 25 0.48 -5.72 4.93
CA PRO A 25 1.42 -4.60 4.91
C PRO A 25 0.72 -3.27 4.63
N GLY A 26 1.20 -2.22 5.28
CA GLY A 26 0.73 -0.84 5.03
C GLY A 26 1.07 -0.35 3.62
N VAL A 27 2.27 -0.70 3.14
CA VAL A 27 2.81 -0.32 1.84
C VAL A 27 3.46 -1.55 1.19
N ALA A 28 3.27 -1.73 -0.11
CA ALA A 28 3.99 -2.69 -0.94
C ALA A 28 4.75 -1.94 -2.03
N ILE A 29 6.02 -2.29 -2.24
CA ILE A 29 6.88 -1.69 -3.26
C ILE A 29 7.26 -2.78 -4.26
N PHE A 30 7.03 -2.53 -5.55
CA PHE A 30 7.37 -3.45 -6.62
C PHE A 30 8.38 -2.82 -7.56
N ASP A 31 9.53 -3.45 -7.69
CA ASP A 31 10.49 -3.13 -8.73
C ASP A 31 10.06 -3.77 -10.05
N THR A 32 9.93 -2.96 -11.08
CA THR A 32 9.49 -3.33 -12.43
C THR A 32 10.66 -3.35 -13.42
N ALA A 33 11.89 -3.13 -12.95
CA ALA A 33 13.08 -3.19 -13.77
C ALA A 33 13.21 -4.58 -14.44
N GLY A 34 13.26 -4.59 -15.78
CA GLY A 34 13.39 -5.82 -16.55
C GLY A 34 12.09 -6.62 -16.74
N CYS A 35 10.95 -6.15 -16.24
CA CYS A 35 9.68 -6.84 -16.44
C CYS A 35 9.28 -6.91 -17.91
N PHE A 36 8.88 -8.10 -18.36
CA PHE A 36 8.27 -8.29 -19.69
C PHE A 36 6.74 -8.24 -19.61
N LYS A 37 6.07 -8.14 -20.77
CA LYS A 37 4.62 -7.90 -20.87
C LYS A 37 3.76 -8.87 -20.04
N GLY A 38 4.11 -10.15 -19.97
CA GLY A 38 3.38 -11.13 -19.17
C GLY A 38 3.46 -10.88 -17.67
N GLU A 39 4.62 -10.42 -17.18
CA GLU A 39 4.82 -10.07 -15.78
C GLU A 39 4.10 -8.78 -15.39
N ILE A 40 4.04 -7.81 -16.30
CA ILE A 40 3.28 -6.56 -16.10
C ILE A 40 1.80 -6.90 -15.83
N ASN A 41 1.17 -7.72 -16.68
CA ASN A 41 -0.22 -8.13 -16.48
C ASN A 41 -0.43 -8.88 -15.16
N HIS A 42 0.51 -9.75 -14.76
CA HIS A 42 0.42 -10.46 -13.49
C HIS A 42 0.54 -9.50 -12.29
N LEU A 43 1.45 -8.53 -12.39
CA LEU A 43 1.66 -7.54 -11.34
C LEU A 43 0.47 -6.58 -11.22
N GLU A 44 -0.13 -6.14 -12.33
CA GLU A 44 -1.38 -5.36 -12.32
C GLU A 44 -2.52 -6.08 -11.60
N ASN A 45 -2.75 -7.35 -11.98
CA ASN A 45 -3.77 -8.16 -11.34
C ASN A 45 -3.51 -8.30 -9.84
N LEU A 46 -2.25 -8.50 -9.45
CA LEU A 46 -1.87 -8.54 -8.04
C LEU A 46 -2.18 -7.21 -7.35
N CYS A 47 -1.75 -6.08 -7.90
CA CYS A 47 -2.01 -4.75 -7.35
C CYS A 47 -3.51 -4.50 -7.17
N GLY A 48 -4.34 -4.93 -8.13
CA GLY A 48 -5.80 -4.89 -8.02
C GLY A 48 -6.38 -5.68 -6.83
N THR A 49 -5.68 -6.70 -6.33
CA THR A 49 -6.09 -7.43 -5.12
C THR A 49 -5.68 -6.74 -3.81
N LEU A 50 -4.79 -5.74 -3.86
CA LEU A 50 -4.20 -5.06 -2.71
C LEU A 50 -5.03 -3.86 -2.23
N ALA A 51 -6.36 -3.97 -2.18
CA ALA A 51 -7.25 -2.84 -1.92
C ALA A 51 -6.98 -2.05 -0.62
N LYS A 52 -6.37 -2.69 0.39
CA LYS A 52 -6.03 -2.07 1.68
C LYS A 52 -4.56 -1.74 1.85
N THR A 53 -3.72 -1.95 0.84
CA THR A 53 -2.27 -1.72 0.89
C THR A 53 -1.93 -0.65 -0.13
N ALA A 54 -1.17 0.37 0.28
CA ALA A 54 -0.70 1.36 -0.68
C ALA A 54 0.39 0.73 -1.55
N VAL A 55 0.33 0.94 -2.86
CA VAL A 55 1.24 0.29 -3.81
C VAL A 55 2.18 1.34 -4.39
N ILE A 56 3.47 1.04 -4.41
CA ILE A 56 4.48 1.85 -5.10
C ILE A 56 5.10 0.98 -6.20
N LEU A 57 4.90 1.38 -7.45
CA LEU A 57 5.58 0.79 -8.60
C LEU A 57 6.83 1.60 -8.91
N VAL A 58 7.95 0.92 -9.04
CA VAL A 58 9.29 1.50 -9.19
C VAL A 58 9.92 0.95 -10.47
N GLY A 59 10.52 1.78 -11.32
CA GLY A 59 11.29 1.27 -12.46
C GLY A 59 11.46 2.24 -13.63
N ASP A 60 11.60 1.68 -14.83
CA ASP A 60 11.71 2.46 -16.07
C ASP A 60 10.34 3.09 -16.42
N GLY A 61 10.32 4.38 -16.75
CA GLY A 61 9.10 5.09 -17.15
C GLY A 61 8.36 4.40 -18.30
N ALA A 62 9.08 3.87 -19.30
CA ALA A 62 8.49 3.17 -20.43
C ALA A 62 7.87 1.82 -20.06
N VAL A 63 8.28 1.23 -18.92
CA VAL A 63 7.65 0.04 -18.35
C VAL A 63 6.44 0.45 -17.51
N LEU A 64 6.57 1.49 -16.68
CA LEU A 64 5.47 2.03 -15.85
C LEU A 64 4.29 2.56 -16.68
N GLU A 65 4.55 3.11 -17.86
CA GLU A 65 3.51 3.55 -18.81
C GLU A 65 2.70 2.41 -19.41
N ARG A 66 3.23 1.17 -19.38
CA ARG A 66 2.52 -0.02 -19.88
C ARG A 66 1.51 -0.57 -18.88
N PHE A 67 1.59 -0.13 -17.63
CA PHE A 67 0.55 -0.43 -16.66
C PHE A 67 -0.67 0.41 -17.05
N GLU A 68 -1.74 -0.25 -17.48
CA GLU A 68 -3.04 0.39 -17.66
C GLU A 68 -3.40 1.11 -16.35
N ALA A 69 -4.14 2.21 -16.45
CA ALA A 69 -4.46 3.09 -15.32
C ALA A 69 -5.48 2.44 -14.34
N SER A 70 -5.17 1.23 -13.91
CA SER A 70 -6.02 0.27 -13.23
C SER A 70 -5.21 -0.31 -12.07
N ALA A 71 -5.09 0.42 -10.98
CA ALA A 71 -5.01 -0.18 -9.66
C ALA A 71 -5.03 0.91 -8.59
N THR A 72 -6.21 1.13 -8.00
CA THR A 72 -6.42 1.82 -6.71
C THR A 72 -6.04 3.31 -6.65
N GLU A 73 -6.84 4.11 -5.94
CA GLU A 73 -6.51 5.52 -5.62
C GLU A 73 -5.18 5.68 -4.84
N ASN A 74 -4.59 4.55 -4.41
CA ASN A 74 -3.40 4.47 -3.56
C ASN A 74 -2.16 3.90 -4.29
N GLU A 75 -2.15 3.88 -5.63
CA GLU A 75 -0.96 3.52 -6.42
C GLU A 75 -0.10 4.75 -6.74
N LEU A 76 1.21 4.65 -6.47
CA LEU A 76 2.21 5.63 -6.82
C LEU A 76 3.23 5.02 -7.79
N ARG A 77 3.54 5.72 -8.88
CA ARG A 77 4.55 5.30 -9.87
C ARG A 77 5.79 6.18 -9.75
N LEU A 78 6.96 5.60 -9.53
CA LEU A 78 8.24 6.29 -9.39
C LEU A 78 9.21 5.82 -10.47
N SER A 79 9.50 6.70 -11.42
CA SER A 79 10.48 6.45 -12.48
C SER A 79 11.90 6.82 -12.05
N ASN A 80 12.89 6.11 -12.59
CA ASN A 80 14.31 6.34 -12.34
C ASN A 80 14.81 7.79 -12.64
N PRO A 81 15.90 8.23 -11.97
CA PRO A 81 16.66 7.50 -10.94
C PRO A 81 15.91 7.44 -9.60
N LEU A 82 15.88 6.25 -9.01
CA LEU A 82 15.24 5.98 -7.72
C LEU A 82 16.06 6.57 -6.59
N ASP A 83 15.62 7.72 -6.11
CA ASP A 83 16.16 8.34 -4.91
C ASP A 83 15.63 7.63 -3.65
N PRO A 84 16.49 6.98 -2.85
CA PRO A 84 16.08 6.32 -1.61
C PRO A 84 15.40 7.27 -0.61
N GLU A 85 15.79 8.56 -0.59
CA GLU A 85 15.18 9.56 0.29
C GLU A 85 13.74 9.85 -0.15
N LEU A 86 13.51 9.98 -1.45
CA LEU A 86 12.17 10.14 -2.02
C LEU A 86 11.27 8.94 -1.72
N ILE A 87 11.78 7.71 -1.90
CA ILE A 87 11.01 6.50 -1.57
C ILE A 87 10.64 6.48 -0.09
N ALA A 88 11.60 6.78 0.79
CA ALA A 88 11.36 6.83 2.23
C ALA A 88 10.33 7.91 2.62
N GLU A 89 10.40 9.09 2.00
CA GLU A 89 9.41 10.16 2.19
C GLU A 89 8.02 9.71 1.77
N LYS A 90 7.86 9.08 0.60
CA LYS A 90 6.57 8.61 0.09
C LYS A 90 5.99 7.50 0.95
N VAL A 91 6.80 6.54 1.37
CA VAL A 91 6.39 5.49 2.31
C VAL A 91 5.94 6.13 3.64
N GLY A 92 6.70 7.10 4.15
CA GLY A 92 6.36 7.83 5.37
C GLY A 92 5.02 8.57 5.28
N ALA A 93 4.77 9.26 4.15
CA ALA A 93 3.51 9.94 3.90
C ALA A 93 2.32 8.96 3.83
N LEU A 94 2.45 7.85 3.11
CA LEU A 94 1.41 6.82 2.98
C LEU A 94 1.09 6.14 4.31
N LEU A 95 2.10 5.86 5.13
CA LEU A 95 1.89 5.29 6.46
C LEU A 95 1.28 6.31 7.44
N SER A 96 1.60 7.60 7.30
CA SER A 96 1.03 8.67 8.14
C SER A 96 -0.44 8.95 7.81
N LEU A 97 -0.80 8.96 6.52
CA LEU A 97 -2.20 9.08 6.07
C LEU A 97 -3.08 7.96 6.64
N LYS A 98 -2.59 6.71 6.64
CA LYS A 98 -3.27 5.58 7.28
C LYS A 98 -3.37 5.69 8.80
N MET A 99 -2.49 6.45 9.43
CA MET A 99 -2.52 6.69 10.88
C MET A 99 -3.57 7.75 11.24
N GLU A 100 -3.81 8.70 10.34
CA GLU A 100 -4.90 9.68 10.44
C GLU A 100 -6.26 9.08 10.05
N GLU A 101 -6.30 8.07 9.18
CA GLU A 101 -7.49 7.21 8.93
C GLU A 101 -7.73 6.15 10.03
N LYS A 102 -7.42 6.47 11.28
CA LYS A 102 -8.12 5.78 12.38
C LYS A 102 -9.54 6.36 12.36
N PRO A 103 -10.60 5.58 12.09
CA PRO A 103 -11.93 6.10 12.26
C PRO A 103 -12.04 6.50 13.73
N SER A 104 -12.17 7.80 13.97
CA SER A 104 -12.85 8.30 15.15
C SER A 104 -14.05 7.38 15.38
N GLU A 105 -14.13 6.77 16.55
CA GLU A 105 -15.31 6.03 17.02
C GLU A 105 -16.50 6.99 17.09
N ASP A 106 -17.00 7.42 15.94
CA ASP A 106 -18.16 8.29 15.84
C ASP A 106 -19.37 7.39 15.63
N GLY A 107 -19.86 6.85 16.76
CA GLY A 107 -21.17 6.22 16.82
C GLY A 107 -21.36 5.08 17.82
N SER A 108 -20.30 4.53 18.43
CA SER A 108 -20.44 3.49 19.47
C SER A 108 -20.47 4.08 20.86
N LEU A 109 -19.47 4.90 21.22
CA LEU A 109 -19.28 5.30 22.61
C LEU A 109 -20.43 6.15 23.16
N GLU A 110 -20.94 7.12 22.39
CA GLU A 110 -22.09 7.95 22.81
C GLU A 110 -23.36 7.11 22.98
N LYS A 111 -23.57 6.13 22.09
CA LYS A 111 -24.73 5.24 22.10
C LYS A 111 -24.66 4.24 23.26
N ASP A 112 -23.48 3.70 23.52
CA ASP A 112 -23.20 2.80 24.63
C ASP A 112 -23.31 3.54 25.97
N LEU A 113 -22.83 4.80 26.06
CA LEU A 113 -23.00 5.64 27.25
C LEU A 113 -24.46 6.02 27.50
N LYS A 114 -25.22 6.41 26.47
CA LYS A 114 -26.67 6.70 26.62
C LYS A 114 -27.44 5.45 27.04
N GLY A 115 -27.12 4.30 26.45
CA GLY A 115 -27.70 3.00 26.82
C GLY A 115 -27.38 2.60 28.27
N PHE A 116 -26.13 2.79 28.71
CA PHE A 116 -25.69 2.46 30.07
C PHE A 116 -26.30 3.39 31.14
N LEU A 117 -26.42 4.68 30.84
CA LEU A 117 -26.96 5.69 31.76
C LEU A 117 -28.50 5.83 31.71
N ARG A 118 -29.17 5.10 30.80
CA ARG A 118 -30.62 5.20 30.54
C ARG A 118 -31.11 6.62 30.24
N LEU A 119 -30.28 7.39 29.55
CA LEU A 119 -30.67 8.71 29.06
C LEU A 119 -31.25 8.52 27.65
N GLN A 120 -32.49 8.96 27.43
CA GLN A 120 -33.15 8.91 26.12
C GLN A 120 -32.53 9.90 25.15
#